data_AF-A0A352NPW9-F1
#
_entry.id   AF-A0A352NPW9-F1
#
_cell.length_a   1.000
_cell.length_b   1.000
_cell.length_c   1.000
_cell.angle_alpha   90.00
_cell.angle_beta   90.00
_cell.angle_gamma   90.00
#
_symmetry.space_group_name_H-M   'P 1'
#
loop_
_entity.id
_entity.type
_entity.pdbx_description
1 polymer ?
#
loop_
_entity_poly.entity_id
_entity_poly.type
_entity_poly.pdbx_seq_one_letter_code
_entity_poly.pdbx_strand_id
1 'polypeptide(L)'
;AGGIGPAVKAARLGSPHTVKIEVEVEDLAGVREALTAGADIILLDNMGPEKMKEAVRIIAGRALVEASGGISEENVRAAADAGVDLISVGALTHSVTALDISLDLHEVKAVK
;
A
#
# COMPACT_ATOMS: atom_id res chain seq x y z
N ALA A 1 -3.71 -20.56 -7.81
CA ALA A 1 -2.70 -20.20 -8.83
C ALA A 1 -1.37 -20.80 -8.41
N GLY A 2 -0.56 -21.33 -9.34
CA GLY A 2 0.70 -22.03 -9.05
C GLY A 2 1.93 -21.11 -8.97
N GLY A 3 1.86 -20.03 -8.20
CA GLY A 3 2.92 -19.00 -8.08
C GLY A 3 2.49 -17.62 -8.61
N ILE A 4 3.37 -16.62 -8.45
CA ILE A 4 3.08 -15.21 -8.80
C ILE A 4 2.89 -15.07 -10.31
N GLY A 5 3.81 -15.62 -11.12
CA GLY A 5 3.74 -15.52 -12.58
C GLY A 5 2.40 -15.99 -13.18
N PRO A 6 1.96 -17.22 -12.90
CA PRO A 6 0.65 -17.71 -13.34
C PRO A 6 -0.52 -16.89 -12.82
N ALA A 7 -0.45 -16.36 -11.59
CA ALA A 7 -1.51 -15.54 -11.00
C ALA A 7 -1.65 -14.20 -11.74
N VAL A 8 -0.55 -13.49 -11.97
CA VAL A 8 -0.54 -12.20 -12.69
C VAL A 8 -1.03 -12.39 -14.12
N LYS A 9 -0.59 -13.45 -14.81
CA LYS A 9 -1.07 -13.76 -16.17
C LYS A 9 -2.58 -14.01 -16.20
N ALA A 10 -3.10 -14.79 -15.25
CA ALA A 10 -4.53 -15.06 -15.16
C ALA A 10 -5.33 -13.78 -14.86
N ALA A 11 -4.85 -12.95 -13.92
CA ALA A 11 -5.47 -11.67 -13.58
C ALA A 11 -5.49 -10.72 -14.78
N ARG A 12 -4.40 -10.65 -15.56
CA ARG A 12 -4.31 -9.81 -16.76
C ARG A 12 -5.25 -10.25 -17.87
N LEU A 13 -5.43 -11.56 -18.06
CA LEU A 13 -6.38 -12.09 -19.04
C LEU A 13 -7.84 -11.87 -18.60
N GLY A 14 -8.11 -11.87 -17.30
CA GLY A 14 -9.45 -11.69 -16.74
C GLY A 14 -9.87 -10.23 -16.52
N SER A 15 -8.96 -9.26 -16.67
CA SER A 15 -9.21 -7.86 -16.32
C SER A 15 -9.12 -6.94 -17.54
N PRO A 16 -9.96 -5.88 -17.63
CA PRO A 16 -9.79 -4.84 -18.63
C PRO A 16 -8.41 -4.17 -18.54
N HIS A 17 -7.90 -3.69 -19.67
CA HIS A 17 -6.59 -3.00 -19.75
C HIS A 17 -6.53 -1.69 -18.94
N THR A 18 -7.66 -1.20 -18.44
CA THR A 18 -7.76 0.00 -17.59
C THR A 18 -7.53 -0.30 -16.10
N VAL A 19 -7.49 -1.57 -15.69
CA VAL A 19 -7.29 -1.99 -14.31
C VAL A 19 -5.82 -2.36 -14.08
N LYS A 20 -5.23 -1.81 -13.02
CA LYS A 20 -3.88 -2.15 -12.57
C LYS A 20 -3.90 -3.47 -11.79
N ILE A 21 -2.82 -4.23 -11.92
CA ILE A 21 -2.60 -5.45 -11.15
C ILE A 21 -1.52 -5.18 -10.12
N GLU A 22 -1.91 -5.33 -8.86
CA GLU A 22 -1.02 -5.27 -7.72
C GLU A 22 -0.67 -6.68 -7.24
N VAL A 23 0.59 -6.86 -6.80
CA VAL A 23 1.06 -8.11 -6.22
C VAL A 23 1.72 -7.82 -4.88
N GLU A 24 1.19 -8.46 -3.84
CA GLU A 24 1.76 -8.49 -2.50
C GLU A 24 2.87 -9.55 -2.40
N VAL A 25 3.99 -9.17 -1.80
CA VAL A 25 5.17 -10.04 -1.62
C VAL A 25 5.83 -9.82 -0.27
N GLU A 26 6.35 -10.90 0.31
CA GLU A 26 6.98 -10.91 1.65
C GLU A 26 8.53 -10.89 1.58
N ASP A 27 9.12 -11.15 0.40
CA ASP A 27 10.57 -11.14 0.22
C ASP A 27 11.05 -10.58 -1.14
N LEU A 28 12.38 -10.41 -1.26
CA LEU A 28 13.02 -9.89 -2.48
C LEU A 28 12.96 -10.86 -3.67
N ALA A 29 12.76 -12.16 -3.43
CA ALA A 29 12.58 -13.14 -4.50
C ALA A 29 11.21 -12.95 -5.15
N GLY A 30 10.17 -12.77 -4.32
CA GLY A 30 8.83 -12.38 -4.72
C GLY A 30 8.82 -11.07 -5.49
N VAL A 31 9.55 -10.04 -5.04
CA VAL A 31 9.71 -8.77 -5.79
C VAL A 31 10.21 -9.03 -7.21
N ARG A 32 11.25 -9.86 -7.38
CA ARG A 32 11.81 -10.17 -8.71
C ARG A 32 10.82 -10.96 -9.56
N GLU A 33 10.08 -11.89 -8.96
CA GLU A 33 9.08 -12.69 -9.68
C GLU A 33 7.89 -11.82 -10.12
N ALA A 34 7.34 -11.01 -9.23
CA ALA A 34 6.24 -10.07 -9.52
C ALA A 34 6.61 -9.07 -10.61
N LEU A 35 7.83 -8.55 -10.54
CA LEU A 35 8.35 -7.63 -11.53
C LEU A 35 8.53 -8.30 -12.90
N THR A 36 9.04 -9.53 -12.92
CA THR A 36 9.17 -10.33 -14.16
C THR A 36 7.80 -10.68 -14.73
N ALA A 37 6.81 -10.89 -13.88
CA ALA A 37 5.44 -11.19 -14.28
C ALA A 37 4.68 -9.97 -14.84
N GLY A 38 5.22 -8.76 -14.68
CA GLY A 38 4.60 -7.53 -15.19
C GLY A 38 3.48 -6.99 -14.30
N ALA A 39 3.65 -7.07 -12.98
CA ALA A 39 2.81 -6.36 -12.02
C ALA A 39 2.93 -4.84 -12.22
N ASP A 40 1.82 -4.12 -12.10
CA ASP A 40 1.80 -2.65 -12.20
C ASP A 40 2.23 -1.99 -10.88
N ILE A 41 1.88 -2.64 -9.77
CA ILE A 41 2.18 -2.23 -8.40
C ILE A 41 2.74 -3.46 -7.65
N ILE A 42 3.77 -3.27 -6.83
CA ILE A 42 4.32 -4.30 -5.95
C ILE A 42 4.20 -3.80 -4.52
N LEU A 43 3.38 -4.50 -3.73
CA LEU A 43 3.18 -4.22 -2.31
C LEU A 43 4.15 -5.07 -1.49
N LEU A 44 4.95 -4.40 -0.66
CA LEU A 44 5.94 -5.00 0.23
C LEU A 44 5.30 -5.23 1.59
N ASP A 45 4.93 -6.47 1.90
CA ASP A 45 4.28 -6.80 3.18
C ASP A 45 5.31 -7.00 4.30
N ASN A 46 5.16 -6.22 5.38
CA ASN A 46 5.96 -6.29 6.60
C ASN A 46 7.50 -6.29 6.38
N MET A 47 7.98 -5.72 5.27
CA MET A 47 9.40 -5.63 4.99
C MET A 47 10.06 -4.54 5.83
N GLY A 48 11.22 -4.85 6.42
CA GLY A 48 12.03 -3.83 7.11
C GLY A 48 12.61 -2.77 6.14
N PRO A 49 12.98 -1.57 6.64
CA PRO A 49 13.42 -0.45 5.79
C PRO A 49 14.56 -0.76 4.82
N GLU A 50 15.55 -1.55 5.24
CA GLU A 50 16.68 -1.92 4.38
C GLU A 50 16.26 -2.85 3.23
N LYS A 51 15.32 -3.77 3.48
CA LYS A 51 14.74 -4.61 2.42
C LYS A 51 13.88 -3.78 1.48
N MET A 52 13.11 -2.82 2.01
CA MET A 52 12.33 -1.90 1.18
C MET A 52 13.22 -1.09 0.24
N LYS A 53 14.33 -0.51 0.73
CA LYS A 53 15.31 0.20 -0.12
C LYS A 53 15.87 -0.70 -1.22
N GLU A 54 16.20 -1.94 -0.89
CA GLU A 54 16.67 -2.90 -1.86
C GLU A 54 15.59 -3.26 -2.90
N ALA A 55 14.35 -3.46 -2.47
CA ALA A 55 13.22 -3.70 -3.36
C ALA A 55 13.00 -2.53 -4.33
N VAL A 56 12.97 -1.29 -3.83
CA VAL A 56 12.88 -0.06 -4.65
C VAL A 56 14.00 -0.03 -5.69
N ARG A 57 15.24 -0.34 -5.29
CA ARG A 57 16.39 -0.42 -6.20
C ARG A 57 16.24 -1.52 -7.26
N ILE A 58 15.70 -2.70 -6.91
CA ILE A 58 15.46 -3.81 -7.84
C ILE A 58 14.37 -3.44 -8.85
N ILE A 59 13.30 -2.79 -8.38
CA ILE A 59 12.15 -2.38 -9.18
C ILE A 59 12.57 -1.31 -10.19
N ALA A 60 13.39 -0.33 -9.76
CA ALA A 60 13.98 0.69 -10.61
C ALA A 60 12.95 1.42 -11.48
N GLY A 61 11.80 1.78 -10.89
CA GLY A 61 10.73 2.53 -11.55
C GLY A 61 9.91 1.74 -12.58
N ARG A 62 10.09 0.41 -12.67
CA ARG A 62 9.34 -0.45 -13.60
C ARG A 62 7.93 -0.82 -13.09
N ALA A 63 7.69 -0.68 -11.80
CA ALA A 63 6.39 -0.81 -11.14
C ALA A 63 6.32 0.22 -10.01
N LEU A 64 5.11 0.59 -9.58
CA LEU A 64 4.95 1.36 -8.35
C LEU A 64 5.27 0.48 -7.14
N VAL A 65 5.85 1.07 -6.11
CA VAL A 65 6.20 0.38 -4.87
C VAL A 65 5.31 0.86 -3.75
N GLU A 66 4.62 -0.07 -3.10
CA GLU A 66 3.79 0.21 -1.93
C GLU A 66 4.38 -0.49 -0.70
N ALA A 67 4.47 0.23 0.43
CA ALA A 67 4.73 -0.39 1.73
C ALA A 67 3.42 -0.62 2.48
N SER A 68 3.25 -1.83 3.03
CA SER A 68 2.10 -2.18 3.86
C SER A 68 2.50 -3.15 4.97
N GLY A 69 1.55 -3.48 5.84
CA GLY A 69 1.75 -4.36 6.99
C GLY A 69 2.35 -3.61 8.20
N GLY A 70 1.60 -3.57 9.30
CA GLY A 70 2.09 -3.05 10.58
C GLY A 70 2.57 -1.58 10.59
N ILE A 71 2.17 -0.76 9.61
CA ILE A 71 2.59 0.65 9.55
C ILE A 71 2.00 1.43 10.74
N SER A 72 2.85 2.18 11.43
CA SER A 72 2.57 3.00 12.60
C SER A 72 3.22 4.38 12.46
N GLU A 73 2.87 5.32 13.36
CA GLU A 73 3.49 6.65 13.41
C GLU A 73 5.02 6.58 13.60
N GLU A 74 5.50 5.54 14.29
CA GLU A 74 6.93 5.33 14.58
C GLU A 74 7.72 4.88 13.34
N ASN A 75 7.10 4.09 12.45
CA ASN A 75 7.80 3.45 11.32
C ASN A 75 7.47 4.04 9.95
N VAL A 76 6.39 4.83 9.83
CA VAL A 76 5.92 5.40 8.55
C VAL A 76 6.99 6.25 7.86
N ARG A 77 7.79 7.00 8.65
CA ARG A 77 8.90 7.79 8.12
C ARG A 77 9.99 6.91 7.51
N ALA A 78 10.33 5.80 8.16
CA ALA A 78 11.36 4.89 7.67
C ALA A 78 10.94 4.19 6.37
N ALA A 79 9.65 3.88 6.23
CA ALA A 79 9.08 3.39 4.98
C ALA A 79 9.17 4.45 3.87
N ALA A 80 8.78 5.70 4.14
CA ALA A 80 8.89 6.80 3.18
C ALA A 80 10.35 7.05 2.75
N ASP A 81 11.27 7.09 3.70
CA ASP A 81 12.71 7.29 3.45
C ASP A 81 13.35 6.11 2.68
N ALA A 82 12.69 4.94 2.63
CA ALA A 82 13.10 3.83 1.79
C ALA A 82 12.86 4.07 0.29
N GLY A 83 12.05 5.08 -0.06
CA GLY A 83 11.78 5.50 -1.44
C GLY A 83 10.60 4.77 -2.09
N VAL A 84 9.64 4.28 -1.30
CA VAL A 84 8.38 3.74 -1.83
C VAL A 84 7.47 4.87 -2.33
N ASP A 85 6.61 4.57 -3.30
CA ASP A 85 5.68 5.54 -3.90
C ASP A 85 4.43 5.74 -3.05
N LEU A 86 3.99 4.67 -2.37
CA LEU A 86 2.75 4.59 -1.61
C LEU A 86 2.99 3.93 -0.25
N ILE A 87 2.23 4.32 0.77
CA ILE A 87 2.22 3.66 2.07
C ILE A 87 0.77 3.46 2.50
N SER A 88 0.37 2.21 2.68
CA SER A 88 -0.95 1.85 3.18
C SER A 88 -0.94 1.69 4.68
N VAL A 89 -1.79 2.47 5.37
CA VAL A 89 -1.88 2.50 6.83
C VAL A 89 -3.28 2.12 7.26
N GLY A 90 -3.49 0.84 7.55
CA GLY A 90 -4.79 0.34 8.00
C GLY A 90 -5.27 1.01 9.29
N ALA A 91 -4.34 1.41 10.19
CA ALA A 91 -4.67 2.04 11.48
C ALA A 91 -5.49 3.33 11.34
N LEU A 92 -5.42 4.01 10.19
CA LEU A 92 -6.17 5.23 9.91
C LEU A 92 -7.69 5.02 9.87
N THR A 93 -8.17 3.79 9.79
CA THR A 93 -9.61 3.50 9.72
C THR A 93 -10.10 2.51 10.76
N HIS A 94 -9.33 1.46 11.09
CA HIS A 94 -9.77 0.44 12.06
C HIS A 94 -9.42 0.75 13.52
N SER A 95 -8.47 1.67 13.76
CA SER A 95 -7.91 1.97 15.09
C SER A 95 -7.81 3.47 15.33
N VAL A 96 -8.93 4.18 15.16
CA VAL A 96 -8.99 5.65 15.31
C VAL A 96 -9.51 6.08 16.67
N THR A 97 -8.90 7.13 17.23
CA THR A 97 -9.51 7.89 18.32
C THR A 97 -10.40 8.97 17.71
N ALA A 98 -11.69 8.92 18.00
CA ALA A 98 -12.62 9.96 17.55
C ALA A 98 -12.23 11.32 18.13
N LEU A 99 -12.34 12.37 17.32
CA LEU A 99 -12.18 13.73 17.79
C LEU A 99 -13.34 14.07 18.73
N ASP A 100 -13.03 14.63 19.89
CA ASP A 100 -14.05 15.11 20.82
C ASP A 100 -14.67 16.41 20.28
N ILE A 101 -15.95 16.34 19.90
CA ILE A 101 -16.68 17.46 19.29
C ILE A 101 -17.97 17.66 20.08
N SER A 102 -18.17 18.89 20.58
CA SER A 102 -19.40 19.30 21.26
C SER A 102 -20.10 20.44 20.52
N LEU A 103 -21.42 20.45 20.52
CA LEU A 103 -22.26 21.56 20.04
C LEU A 103 -22.88 22.28 21.24
N ASP A 104 -22.55 23.55 21.45
CA ASP A 104 -23.22 24.41 22.44
C ASP A 104 -24.28 25.26 21.73
N LEU A 105 -25.53 25.09 22.15
CA LEU A 105 -26.67 25.81 21.60
C LEU A 105 -27.01 27.00 22.50
N HIS A 106 -26.65 28.20 22.05
CA HIS A 106 -27.18 29.44 22.60
C HIS A 106 -28.60 29.72 22.08
N GLU A 107 -29.20 30.84 22.52
CA GLU A 107 -30.57 31.22 22.24
C GLU A 107 -30.98 30.99 20.77
N VAL A 108 -31.93 30.07 20.56
CA VAL A 108 -32.44 29.73 19.24
C VAL A 108 -33.44 30.81 18.82
N LYS A 109 -33.09 31.61 17.81
CA LYS A 109 -34.03 32.59 17.23
C LYS A 109 -35.25 31.85 16.67
N ALA A 110 -36.43 32.18 17.18
CA ALA A 110 -37.68 31.68 16.62
C ALA A 110 -37.78 32.06 15.13
N VAL A 111 -38.00 31.06 14.29
CA VAL A 111 -38.32 31.28 12.88
C VAL A 111 -39.75 31.85 12.82
N LYS A 112 -39.90 33.02 12.20
CA LYS A 112 -41.20 33.69 11.99
C LYS A 112 -42.06 32.94 10.99
#